data_AF-A0A8C5XPS9-F1
#
_entry.id   AF-A0A8C5XPS9-F1
#
_cell.length_a   1.000
_cell.length_b   1.000
_cell.length_c   1.000
_cell.angle_alpha   90.00
_cell.angle_beta   90.00
_cell.angle_gamma   90.00
#
_symmetry.space_group_name_H-M   'P 1'
#
loop_
_entity.id
_entity.type
_entity.pdbx_description
1 polymer ?
#
loop_
_entity_poly.entity_id
_entity_poly.type
_entity_poly.pdbx_seq_one_letter_code
_entity_poly.pdbx_strand_id
1 'polypeptide(L)'
;MSWIKEGELSLWERFCANIIKAGPMPKHIAFIMDGNRRYAKKCQVERQEGHSQGFNKLAETLRWCLNLGILEVTVYAFSIENFKRSKSEVDGLMDLARQKFTRLMEEQCFLNVCFAYTSRHEISNAVREMAWGVEQGLLDPSDISESLLDKCLYTNHSPHPDILIRTSGEVRLSDFLLWQTSHSCLVFQPILWPEYTFWNLFEAILQFQMNHSALQKARDMYAEERKWQQLERDQAAVTEQLLQEGLQASGDAQLRRTRLHKLSARREERVQGFLQALELKRADWLARLGTASA
;
A
#
# COMPACT_ATOMS: atom_id res chain seq x y z
N MET A 1 -23.46 9.76 -9.63
CA MET A 1 -22.61 10.82 -10.23
C MET A 1 -21.36 10.91 -9.35
N SER A 2 -20.16 10.82 -9.96
CA SER A 2 -18.88 10.90 -9.24
C SER A 2 -18.90 12.04 -8.21
N TRP A 3 -18.50 11.73 -6.99
CA TRP A 3 -18.44 12.73 -5.92
C TRP A 3 -17.16 13.56 -6.06
N ILE A 4 -16.13 13.08 -6.74
CA ILE A 4 -15.06 13.94 -7.22
C ILE A 4 -15.67 14.99 -8.18
N LYS A 5 -15.95 16.19 -7.66
CA LYS A 5 -16.52 17.29 -8.46
C LYS A 5 -15.60 17.58 -9.64
N GLU A 6 -16.08 17.42 -10.87
CA GLU A 6 -15.36 17.88 -12.06
C GLU A 6 -14.88 19.33 -11.85
N GLY A 7 -13.58 19.53 -11.96
CA GLY A 7 -12.94 20.80 -11.71
C GLY A 7 -11.57 20.79 -12.31
N GLU A 8 -11.36 21.63 -13.32
CA GLU A 8 -10.06 21.80 -13.93
C GLU A 8 -9.10 22.51 -12.97
N LEU A 9 -7.80 22.25 -13.15
CA LEU A 9 -6.76 23.04 -12.52
C LEU A 9 -6.86 24.49 -13.01
N SER A 10 -6.68 25.45 -12.10
CA SER A 10 -6.55 26.86 -12.46
C SER A 10 -5.33 27.10 -13.36
N LEU A 11 -5.23 28.30 -13.95
CA LEU A 11 -4.15 28.63 -14.90
C LEU A 11 -2.76 28.36 -14.31
N TRP A 12 -2.51 28.80 -13.08
CA TRP A 12 -1.22 28.63 -12.42
C TRP A 12 -0.96 27.18 -12.02
N GLU A 13 -1.97 26.49 -11.48
CA GLU A 13 -1.85 25.08 -11.13
C GLU A 13 -1.54 24.23 -12.37
N ARG A 14 -2.21 24.50 -13.50
CA ARG A 14 -1.97 23.84 -14.78
C ARG A 14 -0.59 24.15 -15.35
N PHE A 15 -0.16 25.40 -15.29
CA PHE A 15 1.18 25.80 -15.74
C PHE A 15 2.27 25.06 -14.95
N CYS A 16 2.19 25.08 -13.61
CA CYS A 16 3.12 24.38 -12.73
C CYS A 16 3.04 22.86 -12.94
N ALA A 17 1.84 22.30 -13.08
CA ALA A 17 1.63 20.88 -13.37
C ALA A 17 2.34 20.44 -14.66
N ASN A 18 2.25 21.23 -15.74
CA ASN A 18 2.92 20.91 -16.99
C ASN A 18 4.46 20.90 -16.85
N ILE A 19 5.01 21.78 -16.01
CA ILE A 19 6.45 21.80 -15.73
C ILE A 19 6.87 20.52 -14.99
N ILE A 20 6.20 20.17 -13.88
CA ILE A 20 6.58 18.96 -13.12
C ILE A 20 6.31 17.68 -13.90
N LYS A 21 5.30 17.65 -14.77
CA LYS A 21 5.02 16.48 -15.65
C LYS A 21 6.13 16.20 -16.67
N ALA A 22 7.07 17.13 -16.89
CA ALA A 22 8.26 16.86 -17.70
C ALA A 22 9.28 15.96 -16.98
N GLY A 23 9.18 15.85 -15.65
CA GLY A 23 10.00 14.97 -14.82
C GLY A 23 9.31 13.66 -14.46
N PRO A 24 9.95 12.82 -13.61
CA PRO A 24 9.32 11.60 -13.10
C PRO A 24 8.11 11.96 -12.24
N MET A 25 6.95 11.35 -12.52
CA MET A 25 5.72 11.54 -11.74
C MET A 25 5.45 10.31 -10.86
N PRO A 26 4.96 10.50 -9.62
CA PRO A 26 4.53 9.38 -8.79
C PRO A 26 3.30 8.72 -9.44
N LYS A 27 3.24 7.39 -9.38
CA LYS A 27 2.09 6.60 -9.86
C LYS A 27 1.08 6.36 -8.73
N HIS A 28 1.59 6.24 -7.51
CA HIS A 28 0.80 5.97 -6.31
C HIS A 28 1.22 6.89 -5.17
N ILE A 29 0.28 7.62 -4.56
CA ILE A 29 0.51 8.45 -3.38
C ILE A 29 -0.32 7.94 -2.20
N ALA A 30 0.31 7.81 -1.03
CA ALA A 30 -0.36 7.49 0.22
C ALA A 30 -0.47 8.73 1.14
N PHE A 31 -1.61 8.88 1.85
CA PHE A 31 -1.86 9.99 2.76
C PHE A 31 -2.24 9.53 4.17
N ILE A 32 -1.55 10.10 5.17
CA ILE A 32 -1.99 10.11 6.58
C ILE A 32 -2.70 11.45 6.81
N MET A 33 -4.03 11.42 6.76
CA MET A 33 -4.93 12.58 6.81
C MET A 33 -5.14 13.11 8.25
N ASP A 34 -4.06 13.53 8.90
CA ASP A 34 -4.04 13.96 10.29
C ASP A 34 -4.37 15.47 10.45
N GLY A 35 -4.92 15.84 11.61
CA GLY A 35 -5.18 17.23 11.98
C GLY A 35 -6.66 17.62 12.08
N ASN A 36 -7.60 16.75 11.73
CA ASN A 36 -9.05 17.08 11.70
C ASN A 36 -9.58 17.66 13.01
N ARG A 37 -9.23 17.07 14.16
CA ARG A 37 -9.65 17.55 15.49
C ARG A 37 -9.00 18.88 15.87
N ARG A 38 -7.73 19.09 15.48
CA ARG A 38 -7.00 20.34 15.69
C ARG A 38 -7.60 21.46 14.85
N TYR A 39 -8.00 21.14 13.62
CA TYR A 39 -8.72 22.04 12.73
C TYR A 39 -10.08 22.42 13.29
N ALA A 40 -10.88 21.45 13.77
CA ALA A 40 -12.16 21.72 14.41
C ALA A 40 -12.02 22.71 15.57
N LYS A 41 -11.02 22.48 16.43
CA LYS A 41 -10.70 23.41 17.54
C LYS A 41 -10.28 24.80 17.04
N LYS A 42 -9.44 24.88 16.00
CA LYS A 42 -8.97 26.13 15.39
C LYS A 42 -10.13 26.96 14.83
N CYS A 43 -11.07 26.31 14.15
CA CYS A 43 -12.23 26.94 13.54
C CYS A 43 -13.43 27.09 14.49
N GLN A 44 -13.31 26.67 15.75
CA GLN A 44 -14.39 26.69 16.75
C GLN A 44 -15.65 25.93 16.31
N VAL A 45 -15.47 24.83 15.59
CA VAL A 45 -16.54 23.93 15.16
C VAL A 45 -16.48 22.60 15.92
N GLU A 46 -17.55 21.82 15.84
CA GLU A 46 -17.59 20.49 16.45
C GLU A 46 -16.58 19.53 15.81
N ARG A 47 -16.13 18.52 16.56
CA ARG A 47 -15.18 17.52 16.06
C ARG A 47 -15.70 16.78 14.82
N GLN A 48 -17.00 16.47 14.81
CA GLN A 48 -17.64 15.80 13.70
C GLN A 48 -17.54 16.64 12.42
N GLU A 49 -17.72 17.96 12.53
CA GLU A 49 -17.57 18.89 11.40
C GLU A 49 -16.12 18.91 10.88
N GLY A 50 -15.11 18.89 11.77
CA GLY A 50 -13.72 18.78 11.34
C GLY A 50 -13.43 17.49 10.56
N HIS A 51 -14.06 16.37 10.91
CA HIS A 51 -13.96 15.12 10.16
C HIS A 51 -14.70 15.17 8.82
N SER A 52 -15.90 15.77 8.80
CA SER A 52 -16.65 16.04 7.56
C SER A 52 -15.84 16.89 6.58
N GLN A 53 -15.15 17.93 7.07
CA GLN A 53 -14.29 18.77 6.23
C GLN A 53 -13.02 18.04 5.76
N GLY A 54 -12.42 17.23 6.61
CA GLY A 54 -11.31 16.36 6.19
C GLY A 54 -11.73 15.42 5.06
N PHE A 55 -12.95 14.91 5.12
CA PHE A 55 -13.51 14.08 4.07
C PHE A 55 -13.78 14.85 2.76
N ASN A 56 -14.28 16.09 2.85
CA ASN A 56 -14.42 16.95 1.67
C ASN A 56 -13.04 17.22 1.03
N LYS A 57 -12.01 17.41 1.86
CA LYS A 57 -10.65 17.61 1.36
C LYS A 57 -10.07 16.38 0.67
N LEU A 58 -10.42 15.18 1.10
CA LEU A 58 -10.06 13.95 0.39
C LEU A 58 -10.54 13.98 -1.05
N ALA A 59 -11.82 14.28 -1.28
CA ALA A 59 -12.38 14.35 -2.64
C ALA A 59 -11.66 15.38 -3.52
N GLU A 60 -11.36 16.55 -2.95
CA GLU A 60 -10.65 17.61 -3.64
C GLU A 60 -9.21 17.18 -3.99
N THR A 61 -8.54 16.46 -3.09
CA THR A 61 -7.18 15.95 -3.30
C THR A 61 -7.16 14.85 -4.35
N LEU A 62 -8.13 13.94 -4.35
CA LEU A 62 -8.27 12.90 -5.37
C LEU A 62 -8.46 13.51 -6.77
N ARG A 63 -9.23 14.60 -6.87
CA ARG A 63 -9.33 15.37 -8.11
C ARG A 63 -7.99 15.92 -8.57
N TRP A 64 -7.21 16.52 -7.68
CA TRP A 64 -5.89 17.02 -8.03
C TRP A 64 -4.97 15.90 -8.50
N CYS A 65 -4.97 14.75 -7.84
CA CYS A 65 -4.25 13.56 -8.27
C CYS A 65 -4.66 13.13 -9.69
N LEU A 66 -5.96 13.02 -9.95
CA LEU A 66 -6.49 12.67 -11.28
C LEU A 66 -6.07 13.67 -12.36
N ASN A 67 -6.20 14.98 -12.10
CA ASN A 67 -5.77 16.04 -13.03
C ASN A 67 -4.25 16.01 -13.29
N LEU A 68 -3.47 15.53 -12.32
CA LEU A 68 -2.02 15.33 -12.43
C LEU A 68 -1.65 14.00 -13.10
N GLY A 69 -2.62 13.13 -13.42
CA GLY A 69 -2.38 11.80 -14.01
C GLY A 69 -1.91 10.75 -12.99
N ILE A 70 -2.13 10.99 -11.70
CA ILE A 70 -1.83 10.08 -10.60
C ILE A 70 -3.08 9.24 -10.36
N LEU A 71 -3.03 7.98 -10.77
CA LEU A 71 -4.23 7.13 -10.89
C LEU A 71 -4.55 6.32 -9.63
N GLU A 72 -3.62 6.28 -8.67
CA GLU A 72 -3.78 5.49 -7.45
C GLU A 72 -3.45 6.28 -6.20
N VAL A 73 -4.37 6.21 -5.23
CA VAL A 73 -4.24 6.90 -3.95
C VAL A 73 -4.64 5.98 -2.80
N THR A 74 -3.81 5.90 -1.76
CA THR A 74 -4.13 5.18 -0.52
C THR A 74 -4.28 6.15 0.64
N VAL A 75 -5.34 6.05 1.44
CA VAL A 75 -5.59 6.98 2.54
C VAL A 75 -5.82 6.28 3.86
N TYR A 76 -5.22 6.83 4.93
CA TYR A 76 -5.43 6.35 6.28
C TYR A 76 -6.68 6.99 6.89
N ALA A 77 -7.84 6.36 6.72
CA ALA A 77 -9.12 6.90 7.17
C ALA A 77 -9.42 6.59 8.64
N PHE A 78 -9.18 5.35 9.08
CA PHE A 78 -9.46 4.93 10.44
C PHE A 78 -8.51 3.81 10.91
N SER A 79 -7.77 4.05 12.00
CA SER A 79 -6.88 3.06 12.58
C SER A 79 -7.59 2.14 13.57
N ILE A 80 -7.12 0.90 13.75
CA ILE A 80 -7.59 0.02 14.85
C ILE A 80 -7.42 0.72 16.21
N GLU A 81 -6.35 1.48 16.39
CA GLU A 81 -6.11 2.25 17.62
C GLU A 81 -7.17 3.35 17.86
N ASN A 82 -7.91 3.76 16.83
CA ASN A 82 -8.96 4.77 16.97
C ASN A 82 -10.23 4.23 17.63
N PHE A 83 -10.40 2.92 17.77
CA PHE A 83 -11.47 2.35 18.60
C PHE A 83 -11.35 2.69 20.08
N LYS A 84 -10.16 3.12 20.55
CA LYS A 84 -9.93 3.58 21.94
C LYS A 84 -10.48 4.98 22.22
N ARG A 85 -11.03 5.68 21.22
CA ARG A 85 -11.64 7.01 21.40
C ARG A 85 -13.02 6.89 22.04
N SER A 86 -13.64 8.03 22.38
CA SER A 86 -14.99 8.01 22.96
C SER A 86 -16.00 7.40 22.01
N LYS A 87 -16.97 6.65 22.56
CA LYS A 87 -18.02 5.98 21.78
C LYS A 87 -18.74 6.95 20.82
N SER A 88 -19.10 8.14 21.28
CA SER A 88 -19.72 9.17 20.44
C SER A 88 -18.86 9.60 19.25
N GLU A 89 -17.53 9.66 19.40
CA GLU A 89 -16.62 10.00 18.28
C GLU A 89 -16.50 8.82 17.30
N VAL A 90 -16.43 7.58 17.82
CA VAL A 90 -16.38 6.37 16.98
C VAL A 90 -17.69 6.21 16.20
N ASP A 91 -18.84 6.32 16.86
CA ASP A 91 -20.16 6.23 16.23
C ASP A 91 -20.31 7.29 15.13
N GLY A 92 -19.91 8.54 15.40
CA GLY A 92 -19.93 9.62 14.40
C GLY A 92 -19.01 9.36 13.20
N LEU A 93 -17.86 8.73 13.40
CA LEU A 93 -16.96 8.32 12.30
C LEU A 93 -17.53 7.16 11.49
N MET A 94 -18.19 6.19 12.14
CA MET A 94 -18.84 5.07 11.45
C MET A 94 -20.04 5.55 10.64
N ASP A 95 -20.85 6.47 11.17
CA ASP A 95 -21.98 7.06 10.45
C ASP A 95 -21.52 7.92 9.27
N LEU A 96 -20.42 8.67 9.44
CA LEU A 96 -19.77 9.34 8.33
C LEU A 96 -19.34 8.30 7.28
N ALA A 97 -18.63 7.25 7.66
CA ALA A 97 -18.19 6.21 6.73
C ALA A 97 -19.37 5.59 5.95
N ARG A 98 -20.49 5.24 6.63
CA ARG A 98 -21.72 4.74 5.99
C ARG A 98 -22.27 5.70 4.93
N GLN A 99 -22.37 7.00 5.26
CA GLN A 99 -22.89 8.01 4.32
C GLN A 99 -22.03 8.14 3.05
N LYS A 100 -20.76 7.80 3.18
CA LYS A 100 -19.70 8.22 2.29
C LYS A 100 -19.17 7.10 1.40
N PHE A 101 -19.12 5.87 1.88
CA PHE A 101 -18.72 4.70 1.09
C PHE A 101 -19.61 4.49 -0.15
N THR A 102 -20.92 4.72 -0.03
CA THR A 102 -21.84 4.64 -1.19
C THR A 102 -21.40 5.52 -2.35
N ARG A 103 -20.82 6.68 -2.04
CA ARG A 103 -20.35 7.62 -3.05
C ARG A 103 -18.95 7.27 -3.58
N LEU A 104 -18.07 6.68 -2.76
CA LEU A 104 -16.74 6.24 -3.20
C LEU A 104 -16.77 5.11 -4.23
N MET A 105 -17.80 4.26 -4.18
CA MET A 105 -17.94 3.14 -5.12
C MET A 105 -18.20 3.56 -6.57
N GLU A 106 -18.51 4.84 -6.82
CA GLU A 106 -18.81 5.37 -8.15
C GLU A 106 -17.57 5.98 -8.85
N GLU A 107 -16.38 5.91 -8.24
CA GLU A 107 -15.19 6.62 -8.73
C GLU A 107 -14.40 5.84 -9.80
N GLN A 108 -13.75 6.58 -10.71
CA GLN A 108 -13.04 6.02 -11.88
C GLN A 108 -11.54 5.72 -11.62
N CYS A 109 -11.04 5.96 -10.41
CA CYS A 109 -9.63 5.74 -10.04
C CYS A 109 -9.48 4.76 -8.88
N PHE A 110 -8.27 4.24 -8.70
CA PHE A 110 -7.98 3.32 -7.59
C PHE A 110 -7.81 4.12 -6.30
N LEU A 111 -8.80 4.01 -5.42
CA LEU A 111 -8.76 4.57 -4.07
C LEU A 111 -8.75 3.44 -3.04
N ASN A 112 -7.63 3.28 -2.34
CA ASN A 112 -7.53 2.36 -1.22
C ASN A 112 -7.84 3.12 0.08
N VAL A 113 -8.96 2.78 0.74
CA VAL A 113 -9.32 3.36 2.03
C VAL A 113 -8.94 2.40 3.15
N CYS A 114 -7.84 2.70 3.86
CA CYS A 114 -7.43 1.94 5.02
C CYS A 114 -8.34 2.27 6.22
N PHE A 115 -9.31 1.39 6.48
CA PHE A 115 -10.32 1.54 7.51
C PHE A 115 -10.25 0.36 8.49
N ALA A 116 -10.24 0.64 9.80
CA ALA A 116 -9.88 -0.33 10.84
C ALA A 116 -8.54 -1.04 10.54
N TYR A 117 -7.54 -0.26 10.12
CA TYR A 117 -6.25 -0.77 9.63
C TYR A 117 -5.09 -0.42 10.56
N THR A 118 -4.08 -1.30 10.62
CA THR A 118 -2.70 -1.01 11.07
C THR A 118 -1.73 -1.92 10.30
N SER A 119 -0.51 -1.46 10.05
CA SER A 119 0.48 -2.22 9.27
C SER A 119 0.93 -3.49 9.99
N ARG A 120 1.10 -3.45 11.31
CA ARG A 120 1.41 -4.66 12.09
C ARG A 120 0.34 -5.74 11.99
N HIS A 121 -0.95 -5.36 12.01
CA HIS A 121 -2.02 -6.33 11.82
C HIS A 121 -2.04 -6.89 10.40
N GLU A 122 -1.81 -6.06 9.39
CA GLU A 122 -1.70 -6.50 7.99
C GLU A 122 -0.55 -7.49 7.79
N ILE A 123 0.66 -7.17 8.27
CA ILE A 123 1.83 -8.06 8.17
C ILE A 123 1.56 -9.38 8.90
N SER A 124 0.98 -9.31 10.11
CA SER A 124 0.61 -10.51 10.87
C SER A 124 -0.46 -11.32 10.14
N ASN A 125 -1.37 -10.68 9.41
CA ASN A 125 -2.34 -11.37 8.57
C ASN A 125 -1.67 -12.05 7.39
N ALA A 126 -0.81 -11.35 6.65
CA ALA A 126 -0.07 -11.93 5.52
C ALA A 126 0.72 -13.18 5.92
N VAL A 127 1.37 -13.17 7.09
CA VAL A 127 2.04 -14.36 7.64
C VAL A 127 1.04 -15.47 7.98
N ARG A 128 -0.11 -15.14 8.57
CA ARG A 128 -1.19 -16.13 8.83
C ARG A 128 -1.74 -16.74 7.53
N GLU A 129 -1.86 -15.97 6.46
CA GLU A 129 -2.30 -16.50 5.15
C GLU A 129 -1.29 -17.52 4.60
N MET A 130 0.01 -17.21 4.68
CA MET A 130 1.06 -18.15 4.27
C MET A 130 1.08 -19.40 5.16
N ALA A 131 0.92 -19.24 6.47
CA ALA A 131 0.85 -20.37 7.41
C ALA A 131 -0.37 -21.27 7.12
N TRP A 132 -1.53 -20.68 6.80
CA TRP A 132 -2.68 -21.42 6.31
C TRP A 132 -2.36 -22.16 5.00
N GLY A 133 -1.64 -21.52 4.06
CA GLY A 133 -1.19 -22.18 2.84
C GLY A 133 -0.32 -23.41 3.11
N VAL A 134 0.56 -23.35 4.12
CA VAL A 134 1.36 -24.50 4.57
C VAL A 134 0.48 -25.59 5.19
N GLU A 135 -0.45 -25.22 6.08
CA GLU A 135 -1.38 -26.16 6.72
C GLU A 135 -2.26 -26.89 5.70
N GLN A 136 -2.68 -26.21 4.63
CA GLN A 136 -3.46 -26.80 3.54
C GLN A 136 -2.61 -27.59 2.53
N GLY A 137 -1.29 -27.68 2.72
CA GLY A 137 -0.37 -28.35 1.79
C GLY A 137 -0.21 -27.65 0.43
N LEU A 138 -0.57 -26.36 0.35
CA LEU A 138 -0.42 -25.53 -0.86
C LEU A 138 0.98 -24.91 -0.96
N LEU A 139 1.65 -24.73 0.18
CA LEU A 139 3.00 -24.18 0.28
C LEU A 139 3.90 -25.10 1.12
N ASP A 140 5.18 -25.14 0.79
CA ASP A 140 6.20 -25.60 1.70
C ASP A 140 6.69 -24.42 2.57
N PRO A 141 7.13 -24.62 3.82
CA PRO A 141 7.73 -23.55 4.63
C PRO A 141 8.91 -22.84 3.94
N SER A 142 9.63 -23.54 3.07
CA SER A 142 10.73 -22.99 2.27
C SER A 142 10.29 -22.04 1.15
N ASP A 143 9.00 -22.03 0.81
CA ASP A 143 8.45 -21.15 -0.23
C ASP A 143 8.18 -19.73 0.29
N ILE A 144 8.17 -19.55 1.62
CA ILE A 144 7.95 -18.25 2.28
C ILE A 144 9.09 -17.31 1.93
N SER A 145 8.74 -16.17 1.34
CA SER A 145 9.68 -15.16 0.86
C SER A 145 9.09 -13.76 1.00
N GLU A 146 9.95 -12.75 0.86
CA GLU A 146 9.55 -11.34 0.83
C GLU A 146 8.51 -11.07 -0.27
N SER A 147 8.71 -11.64 -1.47
CA SER A 147 7.76 -11.50 -2.58
C SER A 147 6.42 -12.17 -2.30
N LEU A 148 6.42 -13.33 -1.62
CA LEU A 148 5.17 -14.00 -1.26
C LEU A 148 4.42 -13.23 -0.18
N LEU A 149 5.13 -12.70 0.82
CA LEU A 149 4.54 -11.86 1.86
C LEU A 149 3.87 -10.63 1.24
N ASP A 150 4.55 -9.95 0.32
CA ASP A 150 4.03 -8.77 -0.39
C ASP A 150 2.68 -9.05 -1.08
N LYS A 151 2.57 -10.21 -1.74
CA LYS A 151 1.33 -10.66 -2.40
C LYS A 151 0.22 -11.08 -1.43
N CYS A 152 0.55 -11.31 -0.16
CA CYS A 152 -0.42 -11.66 0.89
C CYS A 152 -0.92 -10.44 1.68
N LEU A 153 -0.32 -9.26 1.50
CA LEU A 153 -0.80 -8.00 2.09
C LEU A 153 -2.19 -7.64 1.56
N TYR A 154 -2.87 -6.72 2.24
CA TYR A 154 -4.16 -6.19 1.77
C TYR A 154 -3.97 -5.33 0.52
N THR A 155 -2.78 -4.73 0.36
CA THR A 155 -2.40 -3.88 -0.78
C THR A 155 -1.83 -4.66 -1.96
N ASN A 156 -2.04 -5.97 -2.07
CA ASN A 156 -1.38 -6.83 -3.07
C ASN A 156 -1.74 -6.49 -4.54
N HIS A 157 -2.83 -5.76 -4.78
CA HIS A 157 -3.21 -5.28 -6.10
C HIS A 157 -2.60 -3.91 -6.46
N SER A 158 -1.85 -3.32 -5.52
CA SER A 158 -1.26 -1.99 -5.64
C SER A 158 0.27 -2.09 -5.65
N PRO A 159 0.96 -1.31 -6.50
CA PRO A 159 2.39 -1.08 -6.30
C PRO A 159 2.61 -0.34 -4.97
N HIS A 160 3.81 -0.46 -4.42
CA HIS A 160 4.22 0.33 -3.25
C HIS A 160 4.09 1.84 -3.54
N PRO A 161 3.61 2.67 -2.59
CA PRO A 161 3.50 4.11 -2.81
C PRO A 161 4.83 4.74 -3.19
N ASP A 162 4.83 5.66 -4.15
CA ASP A 162 6.01 6.48 -4.46
C ASP A 162 6.24 7.55 -3.39
N ILE A 163 5.15 8.07 -2.84
CA ILE A 163 5.16 9.13 -1.83
C ILE A 163 4.24 8.73 -0.68
N LEU A 164 4.71 8.91 0.56
CA LEU A 164 3.88 8.89 1.75
C LEU A 164 3.83 10.30 2.35
N ILE A 165 2.66 10.91 2.32
CA ILE A 165 2.42 12.25 2.84
C ILE A 165 1.74 12.16 4.20
N ARG A 166 2.24 12.91 5.19
CA ARG A 166 1.57 13.09 6.47
C ARG A 166 1.39 14.57 6.78
N THR A 167 0.16 14.96 7.05
CA THR A 167 -0.19 16.32 7.50
C THR A 167 -0.02 16.50 9.00
N SER A 168 -0.23 17.72 9.47
CA SER A 168 -0.28 18.18 10.88
C SER A 168 1.06 18.31 11.63
N GLY A 169 2.19 18.17 10.94
CA GLY A 169 3.53 18.41 11.49
C GLY A 169 4.09 17.27 12.35
N GLU A 170 3.37 16.16 12.46
CA GLU A 170 3.83 14.99 13.19
C GLU A 170 4.83 14.18 12.35
N VAL A 171 6.01 13.88 12.90
CA VAL A 171 7.11 13.18 12.21
C VAL A 171 7.18 11.70 12.57
N ARG A 172 6.08 10.97 12.35
CA ARG A 172 5.99 9.52 12.58
C ARG A 172 5.04 8.86 11.57
N LEU A 173 5.11 7.54 11.40
CA LEU A 173 4.24 6.80 10.46
C LEU A 173 2.94 6.32 11.09
N SER A 174 2.85 6.25 12.42
CA SER A 174 1.64 5.80 13.13
C SER A 174 1.10 4.43 12.67
N ASP A 175 2.00 3.48 12.43
CA ASP A 175 1.68 2.10 12.04
C ASP A 175 0.87 2.02 10.73
N PHE A 176 1.30 2.80 9.74
CA PHE A 176 0.68 2.89 8.41
C PHE A 176 1.67 2.47 7.33
N LEU A 177 1.28 1.48 6.50
CA LEU A 177 2.01 1.01 5.32
C LEU A 177 3.52 0.78 5.54
N LEU A 178 3.93 0.28 6.71
CA LEU A 178 5.34 0.20 7.11
C LEU A 178 6.18 -0.64 6.14
N TRP A 179 5.60 -1.72 5.63
CA TRP A 179 6.24 -2.58 4.63
C TRP A 179 6.35 -1.86 3.29
N GLN A 180 5.21 -1.37 2.80
CA GLN A 180 5.05 -0.78 1.48
C GLN A 180 5.83 0.53 1.33
N THR A 181 6.05 1.30 2.41
CA THR A 181 6.72 2.61 2.33
C THR A 181 8.18 2.59 2.74
N SER A 182 8.82 1.43 2.78
CA SER A 182 10.24 1.28 3.15
C SER A 182 11.19 2.06 2.22
N HIS A 183 10.83 2.20 0.94
CA HIS A 183 11.61 2.90 -0.09
C HIS A 183 10.78 3.99 -0.81
N SER A 184 9.83 4.59 -0.11
CA SER A 184 9.03 5.72 -0.61
C SER A 184 9.63 7.06 -0.20
N CYS A 185 9.27 8.12 -0.91
CA CYS A 185 9.55 9.49 -0.47
C CYS A 185 8.62 9.86 0.70
N LEU A 186 9.18 10.09 1.89
CA LEU A 186 8.42 10.50 3.08
C LEU A 186 8.31 12.02 3.15
N VAL A 187 7.10 12.55 3.16
CA VAL A 187 6.83 14.00 3.17
C VAL A 187 5.96 14.36 4.38
N PHE A 188 6.54 15.08 5.34
CA PHE A 188 5.84 15.57 6.53
C PHE A 188 5.56 17.06 6.39
N GLN A 189 4.27 17.43 6.38
CA GLN A 189 3.84 18.82 6.19
C GLN A 189 3.10 19.33 7.44
N PRO A 190 3.38 20.57 7.89
CA PRO A 190 2.77 21.12 9.11
C PRO A 190 1.28 21.46 8.96
N ILE A 191 0.79 21.62 7.72
CA ILE A 191 -0.59 21.97 7.41
C ILE A 191 -1.58 20.96 8.01
N LEU A 192 -2.71 21.41 8.55
CA LEU A 192 -3.76 20.50 9.02
C LEU A 192 -4.53 19.92 7.82
N TRP A 193 -4.93 18.64 7.88
CA TRP A 193 -5.55 17.99 6.73
C TRP A 193 -6.71 18.75 6.09
N PRO A 194 -7.73 19.28 6.81
CA PRO A 194 -8.81 20.01 6.16
C PRO A 194 -8.38 21.30 5.44
N GLU A 195 -7.18 21.80 5.73
CA GLU A 195 -6.57 23.00 5.12
C GLU A 195 -5.62 22.67 3.96
N TYR A 196 -5.49 21.39 3.57
CA TYR A 196 -4.58 20.96 2.51
C TYR A 196 -4.89 21.65 1.17
N THR A 197 -3.85 22.01 0.42
CA THR A 197 -3.99 22.72 -0.86
C THR A 197 -3.28 22.00 -1.99
N PHE A 198 -3.60 22.35 -3.23
CA PHE A 198 -2.86 21.89 -4.40
C PHE A 198 -1.35 22.14 -4.26
N TRP A 199 -0.96 23.28 -3.69
CA TRP A 199 0.44 23.65 -3.52
C TRP A 199 1.19 22.75 -2.53
N ASN A 200 0.50 22.20 -1.53
CA ASN A 200 1.09 21.20 -0.64
C ASN A 200 1.31 19.87 -1.38
N LEU A 201 0.36 19.45 -2.22
CA LEU A 201 0.54 18.28 -3.07
C LEU A 201 1.69 18.48 -4.06
N PHE A 202 1.75 19.65 -4.68
CA PHE A 202 2.81 20.04 -5.61
C PHE A 202 4.19 20.02 -4.95
N GLU A 203 4.32 20.57 -3.74
CA GLU A 203 5.55 20.50 -2.93
C GLU A 203 5.97 19.05 -2.65
N ALA A 204 5.02 18.17 -2.32
CA ALA A 204 5.31 16.75 -2.08
C ALA A 204 5.81 16.05 -3.35
N ILE A 205 5.26 16.39 -4.52
CA ILE A 205 5.73 15.85 -5.80
C ILE A 205 7.12 16.39 -6.14
N LEU A 206 7.42 17.65 -5.87
CA LEU A 206 8.77 18.20 -6.03
C LEU A 206 9.78 17.47 -5.14
N GLN A 207 9.44 17.22 -3.86
CA GLN A 207 10.27 16.43 -2.96
C GLN A 207 10.56 15.03 -3.53
N PHE A 208 9.55 14.37 -4.09
CA PHE A 208 9.73 13.09 -4.77
C PHE A 208 10.68 13.21 -5.96
N GLN A 209 10.50 14.21 -6.83
CA GLN A 209 11.35 14.40 -8.00
C GLN A 209 12.81 14.65 -7.63
N MET A 210 13.05 15.44 -6.57
CA MET A 210 14.40 15.69 -6.03
C MET A 210 15.06 14.42 -5.51
N ASN A 211 14.29 13.49 -4.93
CA ASN A 211 14.80 12.24 -4.36
C ASN A 211 14.75 11.05 -5.35
N HIS A 212 14.12 11.22 -6.52
CA HIS A 212 13.75 10.11 -7.40
C HIS A 212 14.95 9.27 -7.82
N SER A 213 16.06 9.89 -8.23
CA SER A 213 17.24 9.16 -8.70
C SER A 213 17.89 8.31 -7.61
N ALA A 214 18.03 8.87 -6.40
CA ALA A 214 18.60 8.17 -5.25
C ALA A 214 17.69 7.04 -4.77
N LEU A 215 16.38 7.29 -4.66
CA LEU A 215 15.38 6.28 -4.30
C LEU A 215 15.32 5.16 -5.33
N GLN A 216 15.34 5.48 -6.62
CA GLN A 216 15.33 4.49 -7.69
C GLN A 216 16.55 3.58 -7.61
N LYS A 217 17.75 4.17 -7.48
CA LYS A 217 18.99 3.41 -7.32
C LYS A 217 18.96 2.51 -6.08
N ALA A 218 18.46 3.01 -4.95
CA ALA A 218 18.32 2.21 -3.73
C ALA A 218 17.35 1.03 -3.92
N ARG A 219 16.20 1.26 -4.58
CA ARG A 219 15.23 0.22 -4.91
C ARG A 219 15.82 -0.85 -5.83
N ASP A 220 16.55 -0.44 -6.86
CA ASP A 220 17.17 -1.36 -7.82
C ASP A 220 18.27 -2.19 -7.15
N MET A 221 19.16 -1.56 -6.37
CA MET A 221 20.20 -2.26 -5.60
C MET A 221 19.61 -3.27 -4.61
N TYR A 222 18.57 -2.88 -3.88
CA TYR A 222 17.87 -3.76 -2.95
C TYR A 222 17.26 -4.98 -3.67
N ALA A 223 16.60 -4.75 -4.81
CA ALA A 223 16.00 -5.82 -5.61
C ALA A 223 17.06 -6.78 -6.18
N GLU A 224 18.20 -6.27 -6.64
CA GLU A 224 19.33 -7.09 -7.09
C GLU A 224 19.93 -7.93 -5.97
N GLU A 225 20.16 -7.33 -4.80
CA GLU A 225 20.67 -8.04 -3.62
C GLU A 225 19.74 -9.18 -3.20
N ARG A 226 18.43 -8.95 -3.19
CA ARG A 226 17.43 -9.99 -2.85
C ARG A 226 17.40 -11.12 -3.86
N LYS A 227 17.49 -10.83 -5.16
CA LYS A 227 17.61 -11.87 -6.20
C LYS A 227 18.86 -12.70 -6.01
N TRP A 228 19.99 -12.06 -5.69
CA TRP A 228 21.26 -12.76 -5.47
C TRP A 228 21.21 -13.65 -4.23
N GLN A 229 20.71 -13.15 -3.10
CA GLN A 229 20.54 -13.95 -1.88
C GLN A 229 19.58 -15.13 -2.08
N GLN A 230 18.52 -14.97 -2.86
CA GLN A 230 17.63 -16.08 -3.20
C GLN A 230 18.35 -17.15 -4.02
N LEU A 231 19.14 -16.74 -5.02
CA LEU A 231 19.92 -17.65 -5.84
C LEU A 231 20.96 -18.42 -5.01
N GLU A 232 21.66 -17.75 -4.10
CA GLU A 232 22.62 -18.42 -3.19
C GLU A 232 21.94 -19.45 -2.30
N ARG A 233 20.78 -19.13 -1.72
CA ARG A 233 19.99 -20.07 -0.91
C ARG A 233 19.55 -21.28 -1.73
N ASP A 234 19.04 -21.06 -2.93
CA ASP A 234 18.60 -22.14 -3.82
C ASP A 234 19.78 -23.04 -4.23
N GLN A 235 20.96 -22.47 -4.50
CA GLN A 235 22.18 -23.22 -4.79
C GLN A 235 22.66 -24.04 -3.58
N ALA A 236 22.60 -23.48 -2.38
CA ALA A 236 22.94 -24.18 -1.14
C ALA A 236 22.01 -25.37 -0.90
N ALA A 237 20.69 -25.18 -1.04
CA ALA A 237 19.69 -26.24 -0.89
C ALA A 237 19.90 -27.38 -1.89
N VAL A 238 20.17 -27.07 -3.17
CA VAL A 238 20.49 -28.10 -4.19
C VAL A 238 21.78 -28.84 -3.84
N THR A 239 22.80 -28.13 -3.34
CA THR A 239 24.08 -28.74 -2.98
C THR A 239 23.91 -29.72 -1.81
N GLU A 240 23.14 -29.36 -0.79
CA GLU A 240 22.83 -30.22 0.34
C GLU A 240 22.06 -31.49 -0.10
N GLN A 241 21.08 -31.35 -0.98
CA GLN A 241 20.35 -32.50 -1.55
C GLN A 241 21.28 -33.45 -2.31
N LEU A 242 22.21 -32.94 -3.12
CA LEU A 242 23.16 -33.77 -3.86
C LEU A 242 24.12 -34.51 -2.92
N LEU A 243 24.58 -33.85 -1.86
CA LEU A 243 25.42 -34.46 -0.81
C LEU A 243 24.69 -35.60 -0.10
N GLN A 244 23.39 -35.40 0.23
CA GLN A 244 22.55 -36.45 0.82
C GLN A 244 22.31 -37.63 -0.12
N GLU A 245 22.19 -37.38 -1.42
CA GLU A 245 22.07 -38.40 -2.47
C GLU A 245 23.42 -39.12 -2.77
N GLY A 246 24.52 -38.76 -2.09
CA GLY A 246 25.85 -39.36 -2.28
C GLY A 246 26.55 -38.96 -3.59
N LEU A 247 26.00 -37.96 -4.29
CA LEU A 247 26.55 -37.43 -5.53
C LEU A 247 27.57 -36.34 -5.21
N GLN A 248 28.78 -36.45 -5.76
CA GLN A 248 29.77 -35.38 -5.60
C GLN A 248 29.24 -34.09 -6.22
N ALA A 249 29.13 -33.05 -5.39
CA ALA A 249 28.75 -31.73 -5.85
C ALA A 249 29.62 -31.30 -7.05
N SER A 250 30.92 -31.60 -7.06
CA SER A 250 31.93 -31.12 -8.02
C SER A 250 31.84 -31.66 -9.45
N GLY A 251 31.03 -32.69 -9.73
CA GLY A 251 31.15 -33.47 -10.97
C GLY A 251 30.36 -32.97 -12.19
N ASP A 252 29.19 -32.35 -12.02
CA ASP A 252 28.31 -32.06 -13.15
C ASP A 252 27.55 -30.72 -12.99
N ALA A 253 28.12 -29.67 -13.56
CA ALA A 253 27.53 -28.33 -13.57
C ALA A 253 26.14 -28.31 -14.24
N GLN A 254 25.90 -29.22 -15.19
CA GLN A 254 24.61 -29.32 -15.87
C GLN A 254 23.54 -29.92 -14.97
N LEU A 255 23.89 -30.93 -14.16
CA LEU A 255 22.99 -31.52 -13.17
C LEU A 255 22.55 -30.49 -12.13
N ARG A 256 23.48 -29.70 -11.58
CA ARG A 256 23.16 -28.63 -10.63
C ARG A 256 22.20 -27.60 -11.22
N ARG A 257 22.47 -27.12 -12.44
CA ARG A 257 21.60 -26.18 -13.15
C ARG A 257 20.19 -26.75 -13.36
N THR A 258 20.11 -28.01 -13.75
CA THR A 258 18.83 -28.71 -13.97
C THR A 258 18.03 -28.82 -12.66
N ARG A 259 18.68 -29.20 -11.55
CA ARG A 259 18.05 -29.29 -10.23
C ARG A 259 17.58 -27.91 -9.73
N LEU A 260 18.40 -26.87 -9.92
CA LEU A 260 18.05 -25.49 -9.56
C LEU A 260 16.83 -24.99 -10.32
N HIS A 261 16.78 -25.20 -11.64
CA HIS A 261 15.63 -24.85 -12.45
C HIS A 261 14.36 -25.59 -12.00
N LYS A 262 14.47 -26.90 -11.72
CA LYS A 262 13.35 -27.71 -11.23
C LYS A 262 12.85 -27.24 -9.86
N LEU A 263 13.74 -26.84 -8.96
CA LEU A 263 13.39 -26.30 -7.65
C LEU A 263 12.63 -24.97 -7.78
N SER A 264 13.15 -24.05 -8.59
CA SER A 264 12.50 -22.75 -8.84
C SER A 264 11.12 -22.93 -9.47
N ALA A 265 11.00 -23.78 -10.51
CA ALA A 265 9.73 -24.02 -11.19
C ALA A 265 8.68 -24.65 -10.27
N ARG A 266 9.06 -25.62 -9.42
CA ARG A 266 8.15 -26.22 -8.43
C ARG A 266 7.66 -25.22 -7.40
N ARG A 267 8.56 -24.37 -6.89
CA ARG A 267 8.18 -23.30 -5.96
C ARG A 267 7.22 -22.32 -6.62
N GLU A 268 7.49 -21.92 -7.87
CA GLU A 268 6.62 -21.00 -8.61
C GLU A 268 5.23 -21.60 -8.83
N GLU A 269 5.13 -22.87 -9.22
CA GLU A 269 3.87 -23.58 -9.40
C GLU A 269 3.04 -23.60 -8.09
N ARG A 270 3.66 -23.97 -6.96
CA ARG A 270 3.00 -23.97 -5.65
C ARG A 270 2.56 -22.57 -5.23
N VAL A 271 3.43 -21.57 -5.38
CA VAL A 271 3.11 -20.18 -5.06
C VAL A 271 1.92 -19.69 -5.89
N GLN A 272 1.87 -19.99 -7.19
CA GLN A 272 0.74 -19.62 -8.04
C GLN A 272 -0.55 -20.32 -7.60
N GLY A 273 -0.50 -21.62 -7.31
CA GLY A 273 -1.65 -22.36 -6.79
C GLY A 273 -2.17 -21.79 -5.47
N PHE A 274 -1.28 -21.45 -4.54
CA PHE A 274 -1.62 -20.80 -3.28
C PHE A 274 -2.27 -19.42 -3.49
N LEU A 275 -1.70 -18.58 -4.35
CA LEU A 275 -2.24 -17.23 -4.60
C LEU A 275 -3.65 -17.27 -5.21
N GLN A 276 -3.92 -18.23 -6.10
CA GLN A 276 -5.26 -18.45 -6.65
C GLN A 276 -6.24 -18.87 -5.54
N ALA A 277 -5.85 -19.79 -4.67
CA ALA A 277 -6.67 -20.21 -3.53
C ALA A 277 -6.92 -19.06 -2.53
N LEU A 278 -5.92 -18.21 -2.31
CA LEU A 278 -6.05 -17.03 -1.45
C LEU A 278 -7.03 -16.00 -2.03
N GLU A 279 -6.97 -15.73 -3.34
CA GLU A 279 -7.94 -14.85 -4.01
C GLU A 279 -9.36 -15.41 -3.97
N LEU A 280 -9.54 -16.72 -4.21
CA LEU A 280 -10.84 -17.36 -4.06
C LEU A 280 -11.41 -17.21 -2.64
N LYS A 281 -10.56 -17.39 -1.62
CA LYS A 281 -10.95 -17.21 -0.22
C LYS A 281 -11.39 -15.77 0.08
N ARG A 282 -10.68 -14.78 -0.46
CA ARG A 282 -11.02 -13.36 -0.32
C ARG A 282 -12.34 -13.01 -1.00
N ALA A 283 -12.52 -13.48 -2.24
CA ALA A 283 -13.75 -13.27 -3.01
C ALA A 283 -14.98 -13.91 -2.33
N ASP A 284 -14.83 -15.13 -1.80
CA ASP A 284 -15.90 -15.83 -1.05
C ASP A 284 -16.31 -15.05 0.21
N TRP A 285 -15.36 -14.57 1.01
CA TRP A 285 -15.65 -13.72 2.16
C TRP A 285 -16.38 -12.43 1.78
N LEU A 286 -15.93 -11.77 0.71
CA LEU A 286 -16.56 -10.55 0.21
C LEU A 286 -18.01 -10.81 -0.24
N ALA A 287 -18.26 -11.91 -0.95
CA ALA A 287 -19.60 -12.29 -1.40
C ALA A 287 -20.54 -12.61 -0.22
N ARG A 288 -20.06 -13.35 0.79
CA ARG A 288 -20.84 -13.68 2.00
C ARG A 288 -21.22 -12.43 2.79
N LEU A 289 -20.30 -11.49 2.97
CA LEU A 289 -20.58 -10.23 3.67
C LEU A 289 -21.54 -9.33 2.87
N GLY A 290 -21.42 -9.28 1.55
CA GLY A 290 -22.28 -8.48 0.69
C GLY A 290 -23.73 -8.99 0.61
N THR A 291 -23.93 -10.30 0.79
CA THR A 291 -25.26 -10.94 0.77
C THR A 291 -25.93 -11.01 2.14
N ALA A 292 -25.17 -11.03 3.23
CA ALA A 292 -25.70 -11.02 4.60
C ALA A 292 -26.39 -9.70 5.00
N SER A 293 -26.26 -8.66 4.18
CA SER A 293 -26.89 -7.34 4.37
C SER A 293 -28.09 -7.06 3.44
N ALA A 294 -28.57 -8.04 2.68
CA ALA A 294 -29.76 -7.94 1.83
C ALA A 294 -31.02 -8.46 2.53
#